data_AF-A0A075SDP2-F1
#
_entry.id   AF-A0A075SDP2-F1
#
_cell.length_a   1.000
_cell.length_b   1.000
_cell.length_c   1.000
_cell.angle_alpha   90.00
_cell.angle_beta   90.00
_cell.angle_gamma   90.00
#
_symmetry.space_group_name_H-M   'P 1'
#
loop_
_entity.id
_entity.type
_entity.pdbx_description
1 polymer ?
#
loop_
_entity_poly.entity_id
_entity_poly.type
_entity_poly.pdbx_seq_one_letter_code
_entity_poly.pdbx_strand_id
1 'polypeptide(L)'
;MLKIRKVVASSLAVLAFSLALPVLAVSHRGGEWTYGGHHDPNNWGAFSNYYHGSRDHWSYVGSTERNNQRTAYAGARSTSYAFINTNVGEHVVFDAGW
;
A
#
# COMPACT_ATOMS: atom_id res chain seq x y z
N MET A 1 -21.17 34.95 0.75
CA MET A 1 -19.77 34.47 0.78
C MET A 1 -19.54 33.26 1.69
N LEU A 2 -20.19 33.17 2.87
CA LEU A 2 -20.01 32.05 3.82
C LEU A 2 -20.38 30.66 3.26
N LYS A 3 -21.46 30.57 2.45
CA LYS A 3 -21.88 29.33 1.77
C LYS A 3 -20.83 28.80 0.78
N ILE A 4 -20.26 29.68 -0.04
CA ILE A 4 -19.22 29.31 -1.03
C ILE A 4 -17.96 28.82 -0.31
N ARG A 5 -17.54 29.49 0.76
CA ARG A 5 -16.39 29.05 1.58
C ARG A 5 -16.60 27.67 2.20
N LYS A 6 -17.80 27.38 2.71
CA LYS A 6 -18.14 26.04 3.23
C LYS A 6 -18.12 24.98 2.11
N VAL A 7 -18.72 25.25 0.96
CA VAL A 7 -18.73 24.32 -0.19
C VAL A 7 -17.30 24.02 -0.68
N VAL A 8 -16.46 25.04 -0.82
CA VAL A 8 -15.05 24.86 -1.23
C VAL A 8 -14.28 24.03 -0.22
N ALA A 9 -14.40 24.34 1.08
CA ALA A 9 -13.72 23.58 2.13
C ALA A 9 -14.18 22.11 2.20
N SER A 10 -15.50 21.86 2.08
CA SER A 10 -16.05 20.51 2.05
C SER A 10 -15.59 19.73 0.81
N SER A 11 -15.50 20.39 -0.36
CA SER A 11 -15.02 19.76 -1.60
C SER A 11 -13.54 19.39 -1.52
N LEU A 12 -12.72 20.27 -0.93
CA LEU A 12 -11.30 20.00 -0.69
C LEU A 12 -11.09 18.84 0.29
N ALA A 13 -11.91 18.76 1.33
CA ALA A 13 -11.87 17.67 2.30
C ALA A 13 -12.23 16.33 1.66
N VAL A 14 -13.31 16.27 0.88
CA VAL A 14 -13.69 15.04 0.15
C VAL A 14 -12.60 14.62 -0.83
N LEU A 15 -12.00 15.56 -1.55
CA LEU A 15 -10.89 15.28 -2.46
C LEU A 15 -9.66 14.73 -1.71
N ALA A 16 -9.31 15.32 -0.57
CA ALA A 16 -8.22 14.85 0.28
C ALA A 16 -8.46 13.44 0.83
N PHE A 17 -9.70 13.10 1.20
CA PHE A 17 -10.08 11.75 1.64
C PHE A 17 -10.05 10.73 0.49
N SER A 18 -10.40 11.14 -0.74
CA SER A 18 -10.36 10.23 -1.92
C SER A 18 -8.95 9.92 -2.44
N LEU A 19 -7.95 10.76 -2.11
CA LEU A 19 -6.55 10.54 -2.49
C LEU A 19 -5.77 9.69 -1.47
N ALA A 20 -6.35 9.42 -0.30
CA ALA A 20 -5.82 8.42 0.61
C ALA A 20 -6.22 7.03 0.10
N LEU A 21 -5.39 6.43 -0.77
CA LEU A 21 -5.52 5.01 -1.09
C LEU A 21 -5.46 4.24 0.23
N PRO A 22 -6.47 3.41 0.56
CA PRO A 22 -6.54 2.76 1.85
C PRO A 22 -5.36 1.80 1.98
N VAL A 23 -4.59 1.95 3.06
CA VAL A 23 -3.76 0.86 3.55
C VAL A 23 -4.72 -0.18 4.13
N LEU A 24 -4.63 -1.40 3.61
CA LEU A 24 -5.44 -2.54 4.03
C LEU A 24 -4.61 -3.45 4.93
N ALA A 25 -5.29 -4.08 5.88
CA ALA A 25 -4.71 -5.06 6.79
C ALA A 25 -5.63 -6.28 6.86
N VAL A 26 -5.05 -7.48 6.77
CA VAL A 26 -5.80 -8.74 6.82
C VAL A 26 -4.93 -9.86 7.40
N SER A 27 -5.53 -10.70 8.26
CA SER A 27 -4.92 -11.97 8.63
C SER A 27 -4.94 -12.89 7.42
N HIS A 28 -3.77 -13.23 6.90
CA HIS A 28 -3.59 -14.00 5.67
C HIS A 28 -2.77 -15.25 5.96
N ARG A 29 -3.30 -16.43 5.68
CA ARG A 29 -2.61 -17.73 5.84
C ARG A 29 -1.88 -17.94 7.19
N GLY A 30 -2.40 -17.38 8.29
CA GLY A 30 -1.78 -17.49 9.61
C GLY A 30 -0.69 -16.45 9.93
N GLY A 31 -0.44 -15.51 9.01
CA GLY A 31 0.33 -14.29 9.25
C GLY A 31 -0.54 -13.03 9.15
N GLU A 32 0.09 -11.88 9.35
CA GLU A 32 -0.55 -10.57 9.28
C GLU A 32 -0.01 -9.81 8.07
N TRP A 33 -0.90 -9.49 7.12
CA TRP A 33 -0.54 -8.84 5.87
C TRP A 33 -1.12 -7.43 5.80
N THR A 34 -0.25 -6.45 5.53
CA THR A 34 -0.62 -5.07 5.25
C THR A 34 -0.10 -4.64 3.90
N TYR A 35 -0.93 -3.94 3.12
CA TYR A 35 -0.58 -3.52 1.77
C TYR A 35 -1.36 -2.27 1.37
N GLY A 36 -0.84 -1.51 0.42
CA GLY A 36 -1.52 -0.32 -0.11
C GLY A 36 -0.57 0.73 -0.66
N GLY A 37 -1.11 1.93 -0.84
CA GLY A 37 -0.36 3.11 -1.28
C GLY A 37 0.57 3.65 -0.20
N HIS A 38 1.72 4.15 -0.61
CA HIS A 38 2.68 4.88 0.22
C HIS A 38 2.83 6.29 -0.36
N HIS A 39 2.24 7.27 0.29
CA HIS A 39 2.04 8.62 -0.27
C HIS A 39 2.93 9.67 0.40
N ASP A 40 4.22 9.37 0.55
CA ASP A 40 5.23 10.36 0.90
C ASP A 40 5.56 11.21 -0.34
N PRO A 41 5.47 12.55 -0.29
CA PRO A 41 5.83 13.42 -1.42
C PRO A 41 7.24 13.19 -1.97
N ASN A 42 8.18 12.72 -1.16
CA ASN A 42 9.56 12.45 -1.54
C ASN A 42 9.79 10.98 -1.91
N ASN A 43 8.81 10.10 -1.69
CA ASN A 43 8.93 8.67 -1.99
C ASN A 43 7.56 8.04 -2.28
N TRP A 44 6.89 8.49 -3.33
CA TRP A 44 5.57 7.98 -3.71
C TRP A 44 5.65 6.55 -4.26
N GLY A 45 4.76 5.67 -3.81
CA GLY A 45 4.77 4.28 -4.22
C GLY A 45 3.64 3.41 -3.69
N ALA A 46 3.89 2.11 -3.71
CA ALA A 46 3.04 1.09 -3.14
C ALA A 46 3.89 0.07 -2.39
N PHE A 47 3.33 -0.53 -1.34
CA PHE A 47 4.03 -1.50 -0.52
C PHE A 47 3.20 -2.75 -0.22
N SER A 48 3.90 -3.84 0.05
CA SER A 48 3.36 -5.08 0.61
C SER A 48 4.24 -5.52 1.78
N ASN A 49 3.63 -5.70 2.94
CA ASN A 49 4.30 -5.99 4.21
C ASN A 49 3.61 -7.20 4.87
N TYR A 50 4.35 -8.28 5.05
CA TYR A 50 3.80 -9.52 5.61
C TYR A 50 4.64 -10.04 6.75
N TYR A 51 4.02 -10.28 7.90
CA TYR A 51 4.62 -10.91 9.07
C TYR A 51 4.08 -12.34 9.23
N HIS A 52 4.97 -13.30 9.48
CA HIS A 52 4.56 -14.67 9.83
C HIS A 52 5.34 -15.21 11.03
N GLY A 53 4.63 -15.72 12.03
CA GLY A 53 5.21 -16.08 13.34
C GLY A 53 6.04 -17.37 13.37
N SER A 54 5.91 -18.24 12.37
CA SER A 54 6.49 -19.60 12.43
C SER A 54 7.10 -20.12 11.12
N ARG A 55 7.06 -19.34 10.03
CA ARG A 55 7.45 -19.81 8.69
C ARG A 55 8.21 -18.71 7.97
N ASP A 56 9.14 -19.13 7.12
CA ASP A 56 9.74 -18.23 6.14
C ASP A 56 8.66 -17.84 5.16
N HIS A 57 8.66 -16.57 4.75
CA HIS A 57 7.54 -15.97 4.06
C HIS A 57 8.01 -14.83 3.16
N TRP A 58 7.10 -14.32 2.35
CA TRP A 58 7.37 -13.27 1.40
C TRP A 58 6.20 -12.32 1.22
N SER A 59 6.53 -11.12 0.75
CA SER A 59 5.59 -10.10 0.32
C SER A 59 5.96 -9.62 -1.09
N TYR A 60 4.95 -9.29 -1.88
CA TYR A 60 5.08 -8.86 -3.27
C TYR A 60 4.24 -7.63 -3.54
N VAL A 61 4.82 -6.70 -4.30
CA VAL A 61 4.09 -5.61 -4.94
C VAL A 61 4.62 -5.42 -6.36
N GLY A 62 3.73 -5.24 -7.33
CA GLY A 62 4.13 -5.11 -8.73
C GLY A 62 3.14 -4.35 -9.60
N SER A 63 3.70 -3.57 -10.52
CA SER A 63 3.00 -2.95 -11.64
C SER A 63 3.33 -3.72 -12.92
N THR A 64 2.32 -4.34 -13.51
CA THR A 64 2.45 -5.01 -14.81
C THR A 64 2.59 -3.99 -15.94
N GLU A 65 1.98 -2.80 -15.81
CA GLU A 65 2.03 -1.73 -16.81
C GLU A 65 3.45 -1.18 -16.98
N ARG A 66 4.21 -1.09 -15.88
CA ARG A 66 5.58 -0.51 -15.88
C ARG A 66 6.69 -1.54 -15.81
N ASN A 67 6.35 -2.83 -15.75
CA ASN A 67 7.31 -3.89 -15.46
C ASN A 67 8.18 -3.57 -14.22
N ASN A 68 7.54 -3.02 -13.18
CA ASN A 68 8.20 -2.61 -11.95
C ASN A 68 7.62 -3.41 -10.79
N GLN A 69 8.40 -4.36 -10.29
CA GLN A 69 7.93 -5.33 -9.30
C GLN A 69 9.00 -5.69 -8.29
N ARG A 70 8.56 -6.00 -7.08
CA ARG A 70 9.44 -6.35 -5.97
C ARG A 70 8.83 -7.47 -5.16
N THR A 71 9.66 -8.47 -4.87
CA THR A 71 9.41 -9.47 -3.83
C THR A 71 10.44 -9.30 -2.74
N ALA A 72 10.01 -9.38 -1.48
CA ALA A 72 10.88 -9.43 -0.32
C ALA A 72 10.60 -10.69 0.48
N TYR A 73 11.65 -11.29 1.03
CA TYR A 73 11.58 -12.51 1.83
C TYR A 73 12.01 -12.21 3.26
N ALA A 74 11.41 -12.90 4.23
CA ALA A 74 11.81 -12.83 5.62
C ALA A 74 11.65 -14.20 6.29
N GLY A 75 12.48 -14.44 7.31
CA GLY A 75 12.36 -15.63 8.13
C GLY A 75 11.21 -15.54 9.12
N ALA A 76 10.90 -16.65 9.79
CA ALA A 76 9.91 -16.68 10.86
C ALA A 76 10.12 -15.56 11.91
N ARG A 77 9.01 -15.03 12.45
CA ARG A 77 8.97 -13.93 13.45
C ARG A 77 9.57 -12.61 12.97
N SER A 78 9.77 -12.45 11.67
CA SER A 78 10.18 -11.20 11.03
C SER A 78 9.10 -10.72 10.07
N THR A 79 9.30 -9.55 9.49
CA THR A 79 8.40 -8.96 8.50
C THR A 79 9.11 -8.82 7.17
N SER A 80 8.53 -9.40 6.12
CA SER A 80 8.91 -9.13 4.74
C SER A 80 8.33 -7.80 4.28
N TYR A 81 9.12 -6.98 3.57
CA TYR A 81 8.71 -5.66 3.09
C TYR A 81 9.15 -5.41 1.65
N ALA A 82 8.18 -5.35 0.75
CA ALA A 82 8.38 -5.01 -0.66
C ALA A 82 7.79 -3.63 -0.95
N PHE A 83 8.51 -2.83 -1.73
CA PHE A 83 8.11 -1.50 -2.14
C PHE A 83 8.53 -1.24 -3.58
N ILE A 84 7.68 -0.52 -4.31
CA ILE A 84 7.98 0.04 -5.63
C ILE A 84 7.48 1.47 -5.70
N ASN A 85 8.18 2.32 -6.46
CA ASN A 85 7.65 3.61 -6.84
C ASN A 85 6.57 3.46 -7.92
N THR A 86 5.49 4.24 -7.79
CA THR A 86 4.33 4.23 -8.68
C THR A 86 4.02 5.65 -9.16
N ASN A 87 3.24 5.77 -10.21
CA ASN A 87 2.60 7.02 -10.62
C ASN A 87 1.28 7.19 -9.87
N VAL A 88 0.75 8.42 -9.85
CA VAL A 88 -0.57 8.70 -9.26
C VAL A 88 -1.65 7.94 -10.04
N GLY A 89 -2.48 7.17 -9.33
CA GLY A 89 -3.56 6.37 -9.92
C GLY A 89 -3.10 5.08 -10.60
N GLU A 90 -1.82 4.72 -10.51
CA GLU A 90 -1.30 3.49 -11.11
C GLU A 90 -1.90 2.24 -10.45
N HIS A 91 -2.28 1.27 -11.29
CA HIS A 91 -2.79 -0.02 -10.82
C HIS A 91 -1.63 -0.95 -10.49
N VAL A 92 -1.63 -1.48 -9.26
CA VAL A 92 -0.63 -2.44 -8.79
C VAL A 92 -1.30 -3.67 -8.20
N VAL A 93 -0.55 -4.77 -8.22
CA VAL A 93 -0.91 -6.04 -7.61
C VAL A 93 -0.13 -6.21 -6.32
N PHE A 94 -0.82 -6.66 -5.27
CA PHE A 94 -0.24 -7.02 -4.00
C PHE A 94 -0.42 -8.52 -3.77
N ASP A 95 0.61 -9.19 -3.26
CA ASP A 95 0.51 -10.58 -2.83
C ASP A 95 1.43 -10.83 -1.62
N ALA A 96 1.19 -11.91 -0.90
CA ALA A 96 2.01 -12.39 0.21
C ALA A 96 1.79 -13.89 0.44
N GLY A 97 2.84 -14.58 0.89
CA GLY A 97 2.78 -16.03 1.09
C GLY A 97 3.90 -16.59 1.93
N TRP A 98 3.86 -17.91 2.11
CA TRP A 98 4.88 -18.73 2.79
C TRP A 98 4.86 -20.14 2.22
#